data_AF-A0A4Y6PUL9-F1
#
_entry.id   AF-A0A4Y6PUL9-F1
#
_cell.length_a   1.000
_cell.length_b   1.000
_cell.length_c   1.000
_cell.angle_alpha   90.00
_cell.angle_beta   90.00
_cell.angle_gamma   90.00
#
_symmetry.space_group_name_H-M   'P 1'
#
loop_
_entity.id
_entity.type
_entity.pdbx_description
1 polymer ?
#
loop_
_entity_poly.entity_id
_entity_poly.type
_entity_poly.pdbx_seq_one_letter_code
_entity_poly.pdbx_strand_id
1 'polypeptide(L)'
;MTDYSFDREDMAEPIERMFDREVGREHGMFDVIKDEETEGGKGNIDLVYIGGDRQSLHSIRLETSFDNCLFDVNRGIHSLSSVEANYVWIALPLDEFRDGDEQYNGIMLETCKERGIGVITVQPKGRGVSAKIILDAEHKEGDHLDKYGELEKRWKEETKDVLVGDDYKVVKYYNR
;
A
#
# COMPACT_ATOMS: atom_id res chain seq x y z
N MET A 1 -10.09 28.94 -0.11
CA MET A 1 -9.46 27.61 -0.27
C MET A 1 -9.89 27.12 -1.64
N THR A 2 -8.96 26.74 -2.50
CA THR A 2 -9.29 25.97 -3.70
C THR A 2 -9.73 24.59 -3.24
N ASP A 3 -10.98 24.22 -3.50
CA ASP A 3 -11.44 22.83 -3.40
C ASP A 3 -10.55 21.99 -4.31
N TYR A 4 -9.61 21.27 -3.71
CA TYR A 4 -8.70 20.39 -4.41
C TYR A 4 -9.24 18.98 -4.22
N SER A 5 -10.11 18.54 -5.12
CA SER A 5 -10.60 17.16 -5.12
C SER A 5 -9.52 16.27 -5.75
N PHE A 6 -9.06 15.25 -5.02
CA PHE A 6 -8.19 14.22 -5.58
C PHE A 6 -9.03 13.08 -6.11
N ASP A 7 -8.75 12.65 -7.34
CA ASP A 7 -9.15 11.33 -7.79
C ASP A 7 -8.09 10.27 -7.39
N ARG A 8 -8.40 8.99 -7.65
CA ARG A 8 -7.47 7.89 -7.31
C ARG A 8 -6.19 7.95 -8.14
N GLU A 9 -6.25 8.42 -9.38
CA GLU A 9 -5.08 8.48 -10.27
C GLU A 9 -4.09 9.54 -9.77
N ASP A 10 -4.59 10.69 -9.30
CA ASP A 10 -3.81 11.77 -8.71
C ASP A 10 -3.04 11.36 -7.45
N MET A 11 -3.52 10.33 -6.74
CA MET A 11 -2.95 9.87 -5.48
C MET A 11 -1.77 8.90 -5.65
N ALA A 12 -1.69 8.20 -6.78
CA ALA A 12 -0.71 7.13 -6.99
C ALA A 12 0.74 7.64 -6.93
N GLU A 13 1.06 8.66 -7.73
CA GLU A 13 2.43 9.18 -7.85
C GLU A 13 2.96 9.79 -6.52
N PRO A 14 2.19 10.58 -5.74
CA PRO A 14 2.60 11.02 -4.41
C PRO A 14 2.91 9.87 -3.43
N ILE A 15 2.17 8.77 -3.51
CA ILE A 15 2.33 7.60 -2.64
C ILE A 15 3.56 6.79 -3.04
N GLU A 16 3.79 6.58 -4.34
CA GLU A 16 5.02 5.97 -4.85
C GLU A 16 6.26 6.73 -4.36
N ARG A 17 6.29 8.06 -4.57
CA ARG A 17 7.38 8.93 -4.09
C ARG A 17 7.56 8.90 -2.56
N MET A 18 6.50 8.61 -1.81
CA MET A 18 6.58 8.43 -0.37
C MET A 18 7.30 7.11 -0.05
N PHE A 19 6.88 5.98 -0.63
CA PHE A 19 7.53 4.69 -0.39
C PHE A 19 9.00 4.69 -0.82
N ASP A 20 9.31 5.28 -1.97
CA ASP A 20 10.69 5.46 -2.46
C ASP A 20 11.59 6.16 -1.43
N ARG A 21 11.03 7.13 -0.69
CA ARG A 21 11.75 7.90 0.33
C ARG A 21 11.87 7.16 1.65
N GLU A 22 10.79 6.53 2.11
CA GLU A 22 10.72 5.92 3.45
C GLU A 22 11.36 4.52 3.50
N VAL A 23 11.15 3.71 2.46
CA VAL A 23 11.61 2.30 2.41
C VAL A 23 12.90 2.16 1.60
N GLY A 24 13.20 3.15 0.76
CA GLY A 24 14.39 3.17 -0.08
C GLY A 24 14.17 2.49 -1.43
N ARG A 25 14.86 3.02 -2.44
CA ARG A 25 14.69 2.62 -3.85
C ARG A 25 15.49 1.41 -4.29
N GLU A 26 16.40 0.92 -3.45
CA GLU A 26 17.31 -0.15 -3.86
C GLU A 26 16.49 -1.44 -4.07
N HIS A 27 16.11 -1.68 -5.33
CA HIS A 27 15.23 -2.75 -5.78
C HIS A 27 13.74 -2.61 -5.41
N GLY A 28 13.29 -1.38 -5.10
CA GLY A 28 11.88 -1.07 -4.92
C GLY A 28 11.10 -1.17 -6.24
N MET A 29 9.96 -1.85 -6.25
CA MET A 29 9.05 -1.85 -7.42
C MET A 29 7.65 -1.39 -7.02
N PHE A 30 7.07 -0.55 -7.85
CA PHE A 30 5.71 -0.06 -7.70
C PHE A 30 4.86 -0.54 -8.88
N ASP A 31 3.61 -0.91 -8.60
CA ASP A 31 2.65 -1.28 -9.62
C ASP A 31 1.24 -0.78 -9.29
N VAL A 32 0.49 -0.47 -10.34
CA VAL A 32 -0.93 -0.13 -10.25
C VAL A 32 -1.72 -1.37 -10.66
N ILE A 33 -2.46 -1.92 -9.71
CA ILE A 33 -3.25 -3.13 -9.92
C ILE A 33 -4.53 -2.78 -10.65
N LYS A 34 -4.81 -3.51 -11.73
CA LYS A 34 -6.14 -3.53 -12.35
C LYS A 34 -6.93 -4.69 -11.75
N ASP A 35 -8.23 -4.51 -11.55
CA ASP A 35 -9.16 -5.39 -10.81
C ASP A 35 -9.10 -6.91 -11.16
N GLU A 36 -8.43 -7.31 -12.25
CA GLU A 36 -8.31 -8.69 -12.72
C GLU A 36 -6.95 -9.37 -12.41
N GLU A 37 -5.99 -8.66 -11.81
CA GLU A 37 -4.57 -9.08 -11.78
C GLU A 37 -4.08 -9.67 -10.43
N THR A 38 -4.92 -9.72 -9.39
CA THR A 38 -4.51 -10.20 -8.05
C THR A 38 -5.29 -11.40 -7.55
N GLU A 39 -4.56 -12.46 -7.15
CA GLU A 39 -5.12 -13.61 -6.43
C GLU A 39 -5.02 -13.45 -4.90
N GLY A 40 -4.35 -12.39 -4.42
CA GLY A 40 -4.02 -12.11 -2.99
C GLY A 40 -5.18 -11.68 -2.10
N GLY A 41 -6.39 -12.14 -2.39
CA GLY A 41 -7.59 -11.89 -1.60
C GLY A 41 -8.67 -11.10 -2.34
N LYS A 42 -9.87 -11.05 -1.73
CA LYS A 42 -11.04 -10.31 -2.25
C LYS A 42 -11.01 -8.82 -1.89
N GLY A 43 -10.09 -8.40 -1.04
CA GLY A 43 -9.82 -7.00 -0.79
C GLY A 43 -9.20 -6.45 -2.06
N ASN A 44 -10.02 -5.90 -2.93
CA ASN A 44 -9.58 -5.23 -4.14
C ASN A 44 -8.45 -4.22 -3.71
N ILE A 45 -7.37 -4.12 -4.47
CA ILE A 45 -6.19 -3.28 -4.14
C ILE A 45 -5.93 -2.43 -5.37
N ASP A 46 -5.53 -1.16 -5.19
CA ASP A 46 -5.26 -0.28 -6.34
C ASP A 46 -3.75 -0.17 -6.61
N LEU A 47 -2.90 -0.23 -5.57
CA LEU A 47 -1.45 -0.11 -5.71
C LEU A 47 -0.72 -1.17 -4.90
N VAL A 48 0.43 -1.60 -5.40
CA VAL A 48 1.34 -2.49 -4.68
C VAL A 48 2.76 -1.95 -4.78
N TYR A 49 3.48 -2.00 -3.67
CA TYR A 49 4.90 -1.67 -3.59
C TYR A 49 5.65 -2.82 -2.94
N ILE A 50 6.78 -3.23 -3.51
CA ILE A 50 7.70 -4.18 -2.87
C ILE A 50 9.03 -3.50 -2.59
N GLY A 51 9.42 -3.45 -1.32
CA GLY A 51 10.64 -2.79 -0.85
C GLY A 51 11.85 -3.71 -0.89
N GLY A 52 12.38 -4.01 -2.08
CA GLY A 52 13.66 -4.71 -2.31
C GLY A 52 13.73 -6.18 -1.86
N ASP A 53 12.99 -6.57 -0.84
CA ASP A 53 12.88 -7.92 -0.29
C ASP A 53 11.44 -8.46 -0.40
N ARG A 54 11.29 -9.79 -0.34
CA ARG A 54 9.99 -10.49 -0.51
C ARG A 54 9.06 -10.38 0.70
N GLN A 55 9.54 -9.87 1.83
CA GLN A 55 8.79 -9.66 3.07
C GLN A 55 8.42 -8.18 3.27
N SER A 56 8.74 -7.32 2.30
CA SER A 56 8.40 -5.90 2.27
C SER A 56 7.36 -5.65 1.19
N LEU A 57 6.31 -6.47 1.12
CA LEU A 57 5.18 -6.26 0.23
C LEU A 57 4.12 -5.36 0.89
N HIS A 58 3.89 -4.20 0.31
CA HIS A 58 2.90 -3.21 0.71
C HIS A 58 1.75 -3.20 -0.28
N SER A 59 0.54 -3.45 0.21
CA SER A 59 -0.68 -3.37 -0.60
C SER A 59 -1.52 -2.18 -0.14
N ILE A 60 -1.87 -1.32 -1.09
CA ILE A 60 -2.49 -0.02 -0.81
C ILE A 60 -3.82 0.11 -1.53
N ARG A 61 -4.86 0.42 -0.76
CA ARG A 61 -6.17 0.82 -1.23
C ARG A 61 -6.28 2.34 -1.29
N LEU A 62 -6.76 2.85 -2.41
CA LEU A 62 -7.06 4.26 -2.64
C LEU A 62 -8.55 4.52 -2.47
N GLU A 63 -8.88 5.43 -1.55
CA GLU A 63 -10.23 5.96 -1.39
C GLU A 63 -10.23 7.48 -1.42
N THR A 64 -11.29 8.05 -1.96
CA THR A 64 -11.42 9.51 -2.11
C THR A 64 -12.32 10.12 -1.04
N SER A 65 -12.93 9.31 -0.18
CA SER A 65 -13.77 9.81 0.91
C SER A 65 -13.60 9.02 2.21
N PHE A 66 -13.73 9.73 3.34
CA PHE A 66 -13.72 9.13 4.66
C PHE A 66 -14.86 8.10 4.84
N ASP A 67 -16.05 8.42 4.33
CA ASP A 67 -17.22 7.56 4.44
C ASP A 67 -17.02 6.23 3.69
N ASN A 68 -16.38 6.25 2.51
CA ASN A 68 -16.06 5.02 1.79
C ASN A 68 -15.07 4.16 2.57
N CYS A 69 -14.07 4.77 3.21
CA CYS A 69 -13.12 4.04 4.05
C CYS A 69 -13.82 3.26 5.17
N LEU A 70 -14.81 3.85 5.84
CA LEU A 70 -15.46 3.21 6.98
C LEU A 70 -16.63 2.30 6.61
N PHE A 71 -17.49 2.75 5.70
CA PHE A 71 -18.81 2.14 5.52
C PHE A 71 -18.92 1.28 4.26
N ASP A 72 -18.02 1.44 3.28
CA ASP A 72 -18.02 0.55 2.11
C ASP A 72 -17.46 -0.81 2.50
N VAL A 73 -18.35 -1.82 2.57
CA VAL A 73 -17.99 -3.19 2.93
C VAL A 73 -17.12 -3.86 1.84
N ASN A 74 -17.23 -3.42 0.59
CA ASN A 74 -16.55 -4.02 -0.55
C ASN A 74 -15.19 -3.37 -0.85
N ARG A 75 -15.00 -2.09 -0.47
CA ARG A 75 -13.77 -1.35 -0.77
C ARG A 75 -13.08 -0.72 0.44
N GLY A 76 -13.81 -0.41 1.49
CA GLY A 76 -13.30 0.19 2.70
C GLY A 76 -12.49 -0.78 3.56
N ILE A 77 -12.21 -0.36 4.80
CA ILE A 77 -11.36 -1.04 5.78
C ILE A 77 -11.74 -2.51 5.98
N HIS A 78 -13.02 -2.83 5.91
CA HIS A 78 -13.50 -4.21 6.08
C HIS A 78 -13.00 -5.16 4.99
N SER A 79 -12.88 -4.69 3.75
CA SER A 79 -12.40 -5.51 2.62
C SER A 79 -10.92 -5.88 2.76
N LEU A 80 -10.14 -5.00 3.39
CA LEU A 80 -8.68 -5.10 3.53
C LEU A 80 -8.22 -6.22 4.48
N SER A 81 -9.09 -6.70 5.38
CA SER A 81 -8.73 -7.80 6.29
C SER A 81 -8.44 -9.12 5.55
N SER A 82 -8.88 -9.24 4.29
CA SER A 82 -8.66 -10.43 3.46
C SER A 82 -7.45 -10.33 2.52
N VAL A 83 -6.73 -9.21 2.53
CA VAL A 83 -5.57 -8.96 1.67
C VAL A 83 -4.35 -9.67 2.23
N GLU A 84 -3.70 -10.46 1.39
CA GLU A 84 -2.46 -11.18 1.69
C GLU A 84 -1.26 -10.31 1.31
N ALA A 85 -0.72 -9.54 2.27
CA ALA A 85 0.48 -8.72 2.13
C ALA A 85 1.17 -8.52 3.48
N ASN A 86 2.45 -8.14 3.46
CA ASN A 86 3.21 -7.87 4.69
C ASN A 86 2.74 -6.58 5.38
N TYR A 87 2.35 -5.58 4.58
CA TYR A 87 1.78 -4.33 5.07
C TYR A 87 0.54 -3.99 4.26
N VAL A 88 -0.55 -3.64 4.93
CA VAL A 88 -1.81 -3.26 4.30
C VAL A 88 -2.13 -1.82 4.65
N TRP A 89 -2.45 -1.02 3.64
CA TRP A 89 -2.66 0.41 3.76
C TRP A 89 -3.99 0.83 3.16
N ILE A 90 -4.61 1.82 3.78
CA ILE A 90 -5.66 2.63 3.16
C ILE A 90 -5.15 4.06 3.01
N ALA A 91 -5.36 4.65 1.85
CA ALA A 91 -4.92 5.99 1.53
C ALA A 91 -6.12 6.85 1.11
N LEU A 92 -6.17 8.07 1.62
CA LEU A 92 -7.22 9.04 1.34
C LEU A 92 -6.71 10.48 1.38
N PRO A 93 -7.44 11.45 0.81
CA PRO A 93 -7.10 12.86 0.95
C PRO A 93 -7.11 13.32 2.42
N LEU A 94 -6.22 14.25 2.79
CA LEU A 94 -6.13 14.74 4.17
C LEU A 94 -7.35 15.59 4.56
N ASP A 95 -7.93 16.32 3.61
CA ASP A 95 -9.10 17.18 3.81
C ASP A 95 -10.39 16.39 4.11
N GLU A 96 -10.39 15.08 3.87
CA GLU A 96 -11.44 14.17 4.33
C GLU A 96 -11.42 13.98 5.86
N PHE A 97 -10.28 14.25 6.53
CA PHE A 97 -10.24 14.34 7.99
C PHE A 97 -10.82 15.68 8.43
N ARG A 98 -11.87 15.63 9.24
CA ARG A 98 -12.60 16.81 9.69
C ARG A 98 -11.82 17.56 10.77
N ASP A 99 -11.40 18.79 10.49
CA ASP A 99 -10.79 19.66 11.48
C ASP A 99 -11.74 19.88 12.67
N GLY A 100 -11.28 19.54 13.89
CA GLY A 100 -12.05 19.69 15.12
C GLY A 100 -13.04 18.56 15.44
N ASP A 101 -13.10 17.51 14.62
CA ASP A 101 -13.90 16.30 14.89
C ASP A 101 -12.98 15.12 15.25
N GLU A 102 -12.26 15.27 16.36
CA GLU A 102 -11.31 14.26 16.86
C GLU A 102 -11.99 12.92 17.15
N GLN A 103 -13.27 12.95 17.55
CA GLN A 103 -14.03 11.74 17.82
C GLN A 103 -14.27 10.95 16.53
N TYR A 104 -14.72 11.61 15.46
CA TYR A 104 -15.01 10.92 14.21
C TYR A 104 -13.74 10.45 13.50
N ASN A 105 -12.72 11.31 13.42
CA ASN A 105 -11.41 10.93 12.89
C ASN A 105 -10.77 9.80 13.70
N GLY A 106 -10.96 9.82 15.04
CA GLY A 106 -10.49 8.80 15.97
C GLY A 106 -11.06 7.41 15.66
N ILE A 107 -12.35 7.30 15.32
CA ILE A 107 -12.99 6.02 14.98
C ILE A 107 -12.27 5.33 13.82
N MET A 108 -11.91 6.07 12.76
CA MET A 108 -11.19 5.48 11.62
C MET A 108 -9.80 5.01 12.00
N LEU A 109 -9.03 5.84 12.70
CA LEU A 109 -7.67 5.50 13.11
C LEU A 109 -7.67 4.32 14.09
N GLU A 110 -8.60 4.27 15.04
CA GLU A 110 -8.77 3.15 15.96
C GLU A 110 -9.15 1.86 15.19
N THR A 111 -10.12 1.93 14.29
CA THR A 111 -10.55 0.76 13.49
C THR A 111 -9.41 0.22 12.61
N CYS A 112 -8.65 1.11 11.98
CA CYS A 112 -7.46 0.73 11.20
C CYS A 112 -6.40 0.08 12.09
N LYS A 113 -6.09 0.70 13.25
CA LYS A 113 -5.10 0.20 14.20
C LYS A 113 -5.46 -1.18 14.75
N GLU A 114 -6.71 -1.40 15.15
CA GLU A 114 -7.20 -2.70 15.64
C GLU A 114 -7.07 -3.82 14.60
N ARG A 115 -7.04 -3.46 13.31
CA ARG A 115 -6.92 -4.39 12.18
C ARG A 115 -5.51 -4.49 11.61
N GLY A 116 -4.55 -3.76 12.18
CA GLY A 116 -3.17 -3.68 11.69
C GLY A 116 -3.03 -2.99 10.33
N ILE A 117 -3.98 -2.12 9.96
CA ILE A 117 -4.01 -1.38 8.69
C ILE A 117 -3.40 0.00 8.90
N GLY A 118 -2.44 0.37 8.06
CA GLY A 118 -1.86 1.71 8.06
C GLY A 118 -2.72 2.71 7.30
N VAL A 119 -2.55 4.00 7.63
CA VAL A 119 -3.27 5.10 6.99
C VAL A 119 -2.29 6.09 6.39
N ILE A 120 -2.47 6.36 5.10
CA ILE A 120 -1.73 7.35 4.32
C ILE A 120 -2.67 8.49 3.96
N THR A 121 -2.19 9.72 4.10
CA THR A 121 -2.93 10.91 3.66
C THR A 121 -2.24 11.58 2.49
N VAL A 122 -3.02 12.04 1.52
CA VAL A 122 -2.55 12.83 0.37
C VAL A 122 -3.02 14.27 0.53
N GLN A 123 -2.13 15.23 0.32
CA GLN A 123 -2.47 16.65 0.48
C GLN A 123 -1.67 17.53 -0.48
N PRO A 124 -2.19 18.71 -0.87
CA PRO A 124 -1.40 19.72 -1.53
C PRO A 124 -0.25 20.19 -0.63
N LYS A 125 0.96 20.30 -1.18
CA LYS A 125 2.14 20.84 -0.48
C LYS A 125 2.92 21.76 -1.40
N GLY A 126 2.86 23.06 -1.11
CA GLY A 126 3.50 24.09 -1.92
C GLY A 126 2.87 24.15 -3.32
N ARG A 127 3.64 23.78 -4.36
CA ARG A 127 3.18 23.72 -5.76
C ARG A 127 2.84 22.30 -6.25
N GLY A 128 2.95 21.28 -5.39
CA GLY A 128 2.72 19.89 -5.76
C GLY A 128 1.86 19.16 -4.74
N VAL A 129 1.86 17.83 -4.83
CA VAL A 129 1.07 16.93 -3.97
C VAL A 129 2.03 16.01 -3.20
N SER A 130 1.75 15.80 -1.91
CA SER A 130 2.56 14.95 -1.05
C SER A 130 1.70 13.93 -0.31
N ALA A 131 2.19 12.70 -0.20
CA ALA A 131 1.65 11.70 0.70
C ALA A 131 2.42 11.63 2.02
N LYS A 132 1.72 11.29 3.10
CA LYS A 132 2.28 11.13 4.45
C LYS A 132 1.58 10.00 5.20
N ILE A 133 2.36 9.16 5.87
CA ILE A 133 1.85 8.17 6.83
C ILE A 133 1.38 8.90 8.11
N ILE A 134 0.14 8.65 8.52
CA ILE A 134 -0.42 9.15 9.78
C ILE A 134 -0.72 8.02 10.77
N LEU A 135 -0.78 6.77 10.28
CA LEU A 135 -0.82 5.56 11.09
C LEU A 135 0.03 4.50 10.37
N ASP A 136 1.02 3.93 11.06
CA ASP A 136 1.83 2.84 10.52
C ASP A 136 1.03 1.54 10.40
N ALA A 137 1.25 0.80 9.32
CA ALA A 137 0.70 -0.54 9.15
C ALA A 137 1.45 -1.55 10.03
N GLU A 138 0.73 -2.55 10.53
CA GLU A 138 1.33 -3.67 11.24
C GLU A 138 1.99 -4.64 10.25
N HIS A 139 3.23 -5.04 10.53
CA HIS A 139 3.94 -6.04 9.73
C HIS A 139 3.37 -7.44 9.99
N LYS A 140 2.99 -8.12 8.90
CA LYS A 140 2.63 -9.54 8.91
C LYS A 140 3.76 -10.37 8.29
N GLU A 141 4.21 -11.39 9.02
CA GLU A 141 5.20 -12.34 8.51
C GLU A 141 4.61 -13.21 7.40
N GLY A 142 5.37 -13.39 6.33
CA GLY A 142 5.00 -14.22 5.19
C GLY A 142 5.71 -13.80 3.91
N ASP A 143 5.71 -14.70 2.92
CA ASP A 143 6.01 -14.35 1.53
C ASP A 143 4.68 -14.35 0.80
N HIS A 144 4.23 -13.16 0.40
CA HIS A 144 2.93 -12.95 -0.25
C HIS A 144 3.07 -12.54 -1.71
N LEU A 145 4.31 -12.39 -2.21
CA LEU A 145 4.55 -11.88 -3.55
C LEU A 145 4.00 -12.83 -4.62
N ASP A 146 3.93 -14.14 -4.34
CA ASP A 146 3.33 -15.14 -5.23
C ASP A 146 1.87 -14.86 -5.57
N LYS A 147 1.16 -14.09 -4.72
CA LYS A 147 -0.23 -13.67 -4.94
C LYS A 147 -0.41 -12.55 -5.96
N TYR A 148 0.70 -11.93 -6.37
CA TYR A 148 0.75 -10.78 -7.28
C TYR A 148 1.52 -11.19 -8.54
N GLY A 149 0.90 -12.01 -9.39
CA GLY A 149 1.60 -12.80 -10.43
C GLY A 149 2.49 -11.99 -11.39
N GLU A 150 2.01 -10.87 -11.94
CA GLU A 150 2.82 -10.03 -12.84
C GLU A 150 3.95 -9.31 -12.09
N LEU A 151 3.67 -8.81 -10.88
CA LEU A 151 4.68 -8.21 -10.01
C LEU A 151 5.75 -9.24 -9.62
N GLU A 152 5.38 -10.48 -9.31
CA GLU A 152 6.34 -11.54 -8.97
C GLU A 152 7.26 -11.85 -10.14
N LYS A 153 6.72 -11.93 -11.36
CA LYS A 153 7.51 -12.16 -12.58
C LYS A 153 8.53 -11.04 -12.78
N ARG A 154 8.07 -9.78 -12.74
CA ARG A 154 8.94 -8.60 -12.87
C ARG A 154 10.01 -8.57 -11.79
N TRP A 155 9.62 -8.82 -10.54
CA TRP A 155 10.54 -8.87 -9.40
C TRP A 155 11.63 -9.92 -9.60
N LYS A 156 11.25 -11.13 -10.03
CA LYS A 156 12.21 -12.20 -10.34
C LYS A 156 13.15 -11.83 -11.48
N GLU A 157 12.69 -11.09 -12.48
CA GLU A 157 13.51 -10.69 -13.63
C GLU A 157 14.57 -9.65 -13.24
N GLU A 158 14.21 -8.59 -12.53
CA GLU A 158 15.17 -7.54 -12.16
C GLU A 158 16.14 -7.97 -11.06
N THR A 159 15.70 -8.85 -10.13
CA THR A 159 16.58 -9.37 -9.08
C THR A 159 17.48 -10.52 -9.55
N LYS A 160 17.18 -11.12 -10.72
CA LYS A 160 18.00 -12.19 -11.30
C LYS A 160 19.42 -11.74 -11.59
N ASP A 161 19.60 -10.50 -12.03
CA ASP A 161 20.91 -9.95 -12.41
C ASP A 161 21.68 -9.39 -11.21
N VAL A 162 20.99 -9.13 -10.08
CA VAL A 162 21.59 -8.65 -8.82
C VAL A 162 22.21 -9.81 -8.02
N LEU A 163 21.64 -11.01 -8.13
CA LEU A 163 22.10 -12.21 -7.41
C LEU A 163 23.28 -12.95 -8.08
N VAL A 164 23.82 -12.42 -9.19
CA VAL A 164 25.02 -12.95 -9.87
C VAL A 164 26.22 -12.03 -9.59
N GLY A 165 26.49 -11.79 -8.31
CA GLY A 165 27.67 -11.04 -7.85
C GLY A 165 28.10 -11.53 -6.47
N ASP A 166 29.08 -12.45 -6.48
CA ASP A 166 29.96 -12.87 -5.37
C ASP A 166 29.39 -12.78 -3.93
N ASP A 167 28.69 -13.85 -3.49
CA ASP A 167 29.02 -14.66 -2.28
C ASP A 167 27.86 -15.31 -1.49
N TYR A 168 26.58 -15.17 -1.85
CA TYR A 168 25.52 -15.94 -1.16
C TYR A 168 24.46 -16.54 -2.09
N LYS A 169 24.48 -17.87 -2.21
CA LYS A 169 23.40 -18.65 -2.85
C LYS A 169 22.24 -18.81 -1.88
N VAL A 170 21.11 -18.16 -2.17
CA VAL A 170 19.82 -18.59 -1.60
C VAL A 170 19.43 -19.91 -2.27
N VAL A 171 19.69 -21.02 -1.58
CA VAL A 171 19.21 -22.34 -1.99
C VAL A 171 17.70 -22.37 -1.76
N LYS A 172 16.92 -22.33 -2.85
CA LYS A 172 15.49 -22.64 -2.80
C LYS A 172 15.32 -24.09 -2.35
N TYR A 173 14.95 -24.30 -1.08
CA TYR A 173 14.37 -25.57 -0.65
C TYR A 173 12.94 -25.64 -1.19
N TYR A 174 12.76 -26.25 -2.34
CA TYR A 174 11.46 -26.81 -2.73
C TYR A 174 11.22 -28.04 -1.85
N ASN A 175 10.48 -27.89 -0.75
CA ASN A 175 9.89 -29.05 -0.10
C ASN A 175 8.66 -29.48 -0.90
N ARG A 176 8.77 -30.70 -1.44
CA ARG A 176 7.73 -31.48 -2.11
C ARG A 176 6.59 -31.83 -1.17
#